data_AF-A0A8E0UX99-F1
#
_entry.id   AF-A0A8E0UX99-F1
#
_cell.length_a   1.000
_cell.length_b   1.000
_cell.length_c   1.000
_cell.angle_alpha   90.00
_cell.angle_beta   90.00
_cell.angle_gamma   90.00
#
_symmetry.space_group_name_H-M   'P 1'
#
loop_
_entity.id
_entity.type
_entity.pdbx_description
1 polymer ?
#
loop_
_entity_poly.entity_id
_entity_poly.type
_entity_poly.pdbx_seq_one_letter_code
_entity_poly.pdbx_strand_id
1 'polypeptide(L)'
;MEPSKVEGISGCVTEIAPVQKSHDRFEEVLAQFNPAEFGLTEEDLAVAKERVDELSDSQVRETVQNVLQFHANDSNFPSAILRRFAEFARTPDVDQSDKPASVLLRGQVHLLVALISTNSPYPEVRAIVSNKDDPEMPCSTIRSWAIGLFFVVGASAVNQLFSVRQPPVGVEAVTIQLLSYPLGKVAERILPDVGFTLYGVRHSLNPGRFSQKEHLLITIMANVGTSRPYSNYTS
;
A
#
# COMPACT_ATOMS: atom_id res chain seq x y z
N MET A 1 -70.81 -17.65 32.41
CA MET A 1 -70.26 -16.39 31.89
C MET A 1 -68.74 -16.55 31.83
N GLU A 2 -68.24 -16.73 30.62
CA GLU A 2 -66.85 -16.59 30.13
C GLU A 2 -66.11 -15.31 30.64
N PRO A 3 -64.79 -15.12 30.40
CA PRO A 3 -63.65 -16.03 30.64
C PRO A 3 -62.35 -15.29 31.11
N SER A 4 -61.29 -16.08 31.30
CA SER A 4 -59.84 -15.77 31.31
C SER A 4 -59.37 -14.51 30.55
N LYS A 5 -58.41 -13.76 31.14
CA LYS A 5 -57.39 -13.04 30.36
C LYS A 5 -56.04 -12.97 31.08
N VAL A 6 -55.03 -13.52 30.41
CA VAL A 6 -53.60 -13.48 30.69
C VAL A 6 -53.03 -12.29 29.93
N GLU A 7 -52.24 -11.42 30.56
CA GLU A 7 -51.44 -10.33 29.93
C GLU A 7 -50.65 -9.67 31.10
N GLY A 8 -49.35 -9.47 31.13
CA GLY A 8 -48.25 -9.68 30.20
C GLY A 8 -47.05 -9.00 30.86
N ILE A 9 -45.95 -9.73 31.03
CA ILE A 9 -44.68 -9.19 31.50
C ILE A 9 -44.10 -8.38 30.32
N SER A 10 -43.91 -7.08 30.47
CA SER A 10 -43.23 -6.22 29.49
C SER A 10 -42.61 -5.07 30.28
N GLY A 11 -41.30 -4.93 30.43
CA GLY A 11 -40.28 -5.06 29.41
C GLY A 11 -39.67 -3.68 29.21
N CYS A 12 -38.77 -3.28 30.12
CA CYS A 12 -37.88 -2.14 29.89
C CYS A 12 -36.51 -2.45 30.49
N VAL A 13 -35.91 -3.54 30.01
CA VAL A 13 -34.47 -3.62 29.88
C VAL A 13 -34.23 -3.20 28.44
N THR A 14 -33.94 -1.91 28.22
CA THR A 14 -33.42 -1.46 26.93
C THR A 14 -32.11 -2.19 26.69
N GLU A 15 -32.23 -3.20 25.84
CA GLU A 15 -31.18 -3.98 25.21
C GLU A 15 -30.27 -3.03 24.42
N ILE A 16 -29.25 -2.49 25.09
CA ILE A 16 -28.10 -1.90 24.43
C ILE A 16 -27.13 -3.05 24.15
N ALA A 17 -27.42 -3.83 23.11
CA ALA A 17 -26.52 -4.84 22.53
C ALA A 17 -26.60 -4.68 21.00
N PRO A 18 -25.53 -4.83 20.19
CA PRO A 18 -24.22 -5.44 20.45
C PRO A 18 -22.99 -4.55 20.07
N VAL A 19 -23.18 -3.37 19.48
CA VAL A 19 -22.12 -2.56 18.84
C VAL A 19 -21.14 -1.93 19.84
N GLN A 20 -21.64 -1.45 20.98
CA GLN A 20 -20.77 -0.87 22.01
C GLN A 20 -19.84 -1.93 22.64
N LYS A 21 -20.37 -3.15 22.79
CA LYS A 21 -19.66 -4.27 23.42
C LYS A 21 -18.56 -4.85 22.53
N SER A 22 -18.67 -4.73 21.20
CA SER A 22 -17.57 -5.09 20.29
C SER A 22 -16.45 -4.05 20.34
N HIS A 23 -16.78 -2.76 20.28
CA HIS A 23 -15.79 -1.67 20.29
C HIS A 23 -15.00 -1.60 21.61
N ASP A 24 -15.67 -1.74 22.77
CA ASP A 24 -15.00 -1.76 24.09
C ASP A 24 -14.08 -2.99 24.27
N ARG A 25 -14.46 -4.13 23.68
CA ARG A 25 -13.69 -5.37 23.70
C ARG A 25 -12.44 -5.29 22.80
N PHE A 26 -12.49 -4.53 21.71
CA PHE A 26 -11.32 -4.24 20.87
C PHE A 26 -10.32 -3.32 21.55
N GLU A 27 -10.76 -2.28 22.25
CA GLU A 27 -9.87 -1.40 23.01
C GLU A 27 -9.19 -2.13 24.20
N GLU A 28 -9.86 -3.11 24.83
CA GLU A 28 -9.20 -4.04 25.77
C GLU A 28 -8.10 -4.88 25.09
N VAL A 29 -8.33 -5.34 23.85
CA VAL A 29 -7.31 -6.08 23.10
C VAL A 29 -6.11 -5.18 22.78
N LEU A 30 -6.37 -3.94 22.38
CA LEU A 30 -5.34 -2.94 22.06
C LEU A 30 -4.51 -2.57 23.30
N ALA A 31 -5.12 -2.48 24.47
CA ALA A 31 -4.42 -2.22 25.73
C ALA A 31 -3.41 -3.33 26.10
N GLN A 32 -3.65 -4.56 25.66
CA GLN A 32 -2.75 -5.70 25.87
C GLN A 32 -1.89 -6.05 24.64
N PHE A 33 -2.09 -5.33 23.53
CA PHE A 33 -1.34 -5.53 22.30
C PHE A 33 -0.02 -4.76 22.37
N ASN A 34 1.10 -5.46 22.29
CA ASN A 34 2.40 -4.84 22.17
C ASN A 34 2.80 -4.72 20.69
N PRO A 35 2.65 -3.55 20.04
CA PRO A 35 2.93 -3.40 18.60
C PRO A 35 4.40 -3.66 18.26
N ALA A 36 5.32 -3.37 19.20
CA ALA A 36 6.76 -3.60 19.00
C ALA A 36 7.11 -5.09 18.88
N GLU A 37 6.32 -6.01 19.47
CA GLU A 37 6.50 -7.46 19.28
C GLU A 37 6.37 -7.86 17.80
N PHE A 38 5.57 -7.11 17.05
CA PHE A 38 5.24 -7.37 15.65
C PHE A 38 5.96 -6.42 14.68
N GLY A 39 6.89 -5.59 15.18
CA GLY A 39 7.57 -4.58 14.37
C GLY A 39 6.62 -3.52 13.80
N LEU A 40 5.55 -3.18 14.54
CA LEU A 40 4.53 -2.21 14.15
C LEU A 40 4.78 -0.85 14.79
N THR A 41 4.44 0.21 14.06
CA THR A 41 4.40 1.58 14.57
C THR A 41 3.00 1.94 15.07
N GLU A 42 2.86 3.09 15.73
CA GLU A 42 1.53 3.60 16.13
C GLU A 42 0.68 3.97 14.91
N GLU A 43 1.30 4.44 13.83
CA GLU A 43 0.61 4.77 12.58
C GLU A 43 0.04 3.52 11.91
N ASP A 44 0.84 2.45 11.87
CA ASP A 44 0.44 1.12 11.41
C ASP A 44 -0.80 0.61 12.18
N LEU A 45 -0.81 0.82 13.50
CA LEU A 45 -1.91 0.43 14.37
C LEU A 45 -3.19 1.24 14.08
N ALA A 46 -3.05 2.55 13.89
CA ALA A 46 -4.18 3.43 13.58
C ALA A 46 -4.86 3.04 12.26
N VAL A 47 -4.07 2.76 11.22
CA VAL A 47 -4.59 2.30 9.91
C VAL A 47 -5.29 0.95 10.03
N ALA A 48 -4.70 0.01 10.79
CA ALA A 48 -5.33 -1.29 11.01
C ALA A 48 -6.67 -1.14 11.74
N LYS A 49 -6.76 -0.30 12.78
CA LYS A 49 -8.00 -0.05 13.53
C LYS A 49 -9.16 0.38 12.64
N GLU A 50 -8.92 1.31 11.71
CA GLU A 50 -9.96 1.81 10.80
C GLU A 50 -10.54 0.72 9.88
N ARG A 51 -9.78 -0.37 9.66
CA ARG A 51 -10.10 -1.43 8.69
C ARG A 51 -10.45 -2.77 9.33
N VAL A 52 -10.26 -2.93 10.63
CA VAL A 52 -10.59 -4.17 11.36
C VAL A 52 -12.07 -4.50 11.22
N ASP A 53 -12.94 -3.49 11.24
CA ASP A 53 -14.39 -3.67 11.14
C ASP A 53 -14.86 -4.04 9.71
N GLU A 54 -14.02 -3.84 8.69
CA GLU A 54 -14.34 -4.22 7.31
C GLU A 54 -14.16 -5.72 7.05
N LEU A 55 -13.40 -6.42 7.90
CA LEU A 55 -13.03 -7.83 7.69
C LEU A 55 -14.02 -8.76 8.39
N SER A 56 -14.57 -9.71 7.62
CA SER A 56 -15.35 -10.81 8.19
C SER A 56 -14.44 -11.88 8.82
N ASP A 57 -14.90 -12.54 9.88
CA ASP A 57 -14.20 -13.66 10.54
C ASP A 57 -13.75 -14.74 9.53
N SER A 58 -14.57 -15.01 8.51
CA SER A 58 -14.24 -15.96 7.44
C SER A 58 -13.06 -15.52 6.58
N GLN A 59 -13.01 -14.24 6.19
CA GLN A 59 -11.90 -13.68 5.40
C GLN A 59 -10.61 -13.66 6.23
N VAL A 60 -10.71 -13.38 7.53
CA VAL A 60 -9.57 -13.43 8.44
C VAL A 60 -9.01 -14.85 8.49
N ARG A 61 -9.86 -15.86 8.69
CA ARG A 61 -9.42 -17.25 8.74
C ARG A 61 -8.82 -17.72 7.42
N GLU A 62 -9.40 -17.33 6.28
CA GLU A 62 -8.84 -17.63 4.95
C GLU A 62 -7.46 -16.97 4.77
N THR A 63 -7.34 -15.69 5.11
CA THR A 63 -6.07 -14.96 4.98
C THR A 63 -4.99 -15.55 5.87
N VAL A 64 -5.32 -15.93 7.10
CA VAL A 64 -4.41 -16.62 8.02
C VAL A 64 -3.92 -17.94 7.41
N GLN A 65 -4.81 -18.74 6.85
CA GLN A 65 -4.44 -20.01 6.20
C GLN A 65 -3.52 -19.78 5.00
N ASN A 66 -3.84 -18.80 4.16
CA ASN A 66 -3.00 -18.43 3.01
C ASN A 66 -1.61 -17.99 3.46
N VAL A 67 -1.52 -17.09 4.46
CA VAL A 67 -0.24 -16.61 4.98
C VAL A 67 0.59 -17.76 5.56
N LEU A 68 -0.02 -18.65 6.35
CA LEU A 68 0.67 -19.82 6.88
C LEU A 68 1.13 -20.78 5.77
N GLN A 69 0.35 -20.94 4.70
CA GLN A 69 0.73 -21.81 3.59
C GLN A 69 1.91 -21.25 2.79
N PHE A 70 1.88 -19.95 2.46
CA PHE A 70 2.88 -19.33 1.59
C PHE A 70 4.14 -18.84 2.32
N HIS A 71 4.02 -18.44 3.60
CA HIS A 71 5.10 -17.80 4.35
C HIS A 71 5.63 -18.62 5.53
N ALA A 72 5.13 -19.83 5.81
CA ALA A 72 5.62 -20.63 6.95
C ALA A 72 7.12 -20.95 6.90
N ASN A 73 7.71 -21.03 5.70
CA ASN A 73 9.13 -21.33 5.50
C ASN A 73 9.96 -20.09 5.07
N ASP A 74 9.37 -18.89 5.11
CA ASP A 74 10.06 -17.65 4.74
C ASP A 74 10.83 -17.09 5.94
N SER A 75 12.16 -17.12 5.87
CA SER A 75 13.04 -16.58 6.92
C SER A 75 12.90 -15.07 7.13
N ASN A 76 12.44 -14.32 6.13
CA ASN A 76 12.28 -12.88 6.23
C ASN A 76 10.92 -12.47 6.81
N PHE A 77 9.97 -13.40 6.93
CA PHE A 77 8.64 -13.07 7.42
C PHE A 77 8.64 -12.94 8.95
N PRO A 78 7.93 -11.95 9.54
CA PRO A 78 7.90 -11.77 11.00
C PRO A 78 7.36 -13.01 11.74
N SER A 79 8.24 -13.70 12.45
CA SER A 79 7.90 -14.94 13.16
C SER A 79 6.86 -14.75 14.27
N ALA A 80 6.81 -13.55 14.87
CA ALA A 80 5.78 -13.19 15.84
C ALA A 80 4.37 -13.28 15.24
N ILE A 81 4.20 -12.82 13.99
CA ILE A 81 2.91 -12.88 13.28
C ILE A 81 2.56 -14.33 12.96
N LEU A 82 3.51 -15.11 12.40
CA LEU A 82 3.29 -16.53 12.10
C LEU A 82 2.92 -17.34 13.34
N ARG A 83 3.55 -17.05 14.48
CA ARG A 83 3.25 -17.70 15.76
C ARG A 83 1.80 -17.44 16.19
N ARG A 84 1.33 -16.19 16.09
CA ARG A 84 -0.07 -15.84 16.42
C ARG A 84 -1.06 -16.46 15.44
N PHE A 85 -0.73 -16.46 14.16
CA PHE A 85 -1.56 -17.09 13.12
C PHE A 85 -1.64 -18.60 13.30
N ALA A 86 -0.54 -19.27 13.63
CA ALA A 86 -0.52 -20.69 13.93
C ALA A 86 -1.30 -21.02 15.22
N GLU A 87 -1.21 -20.17 16.25
CA GLU A 87 -1.98 -20.29 17.49
C GLU A 87 -3.49 -20.18 17.21
N PHE A 88 -3.90 -19.21 16.40
CA PHE A 88 -5.28 -19.04 15.95
C PHE A 88 -5.78 -20.23 15.13
N ALA A 89 -4.99 -20.68 14.14
CA ALA A 89 -5.36 -21.81 13.28
C ALA A 89 -5.49 -23.14 14.05
N ARG A 90 -4.71 -23.33 15.12
CA ARG A 90 -4.78 -24.53 15.99
C ARG A 90 -5.93 -24.51 16.99
N THR A 91 -6.60 -23.36 17.14
CA THR A 91 -7.67 -23.20 18.12
C THR A 91 -9.02 -23.16 17.38
N PRO A 92 -9.67 -24.31 17.13
CA PRO A 92 -10.82 -24.40 16.24
C PRO A 92 -12.04 -23.58 16.72
N ASP A 93 -12.14 -23.31 18.03
CA ASP A 93 -13.30 -22.70 18.68
C ASP A 93 -13.06 -21.24 19.16
N VAL A 94 -12.01 -20.57 18.68
CA VAL A 94 -11.81 -19.12 18.94
C VAL A 94 -13.05 -18.32 18.49
N ASP A 95 -13.65 -18.83 17.40
CA ASP A 95 -14.99 -18.63 16.82
C ASP A 95 -16.13 -18.30 17.80
N GLN A 96 -16.21 -19.06 18.88
CA GLN A 96 -17.40 -19.09 19.74
C GLN A 96 -17.02 -19.08 21.23
N SER A 97 -15.73 -19.06 21.55
CA SER A 97 -15.25 -19.12 22.93
C SER A 97 -15.24 -17.75 23.62
N ASP A 98 -16.00 -17.65 24.72
CA ASP A 98 -16.04 -16.49 25.62
C ASP A 98 -14.83 -16.39 26.57
N LYS A 99 -13.84 -17.27 26.46
CA LYS A 99 -12.64 -17.20 27.31
C LYS A 99 -11.87 -15.91 27.00
N PRO A 100 -11.37 -15.19 28.02
CA PRO A 100 -10.68 -13.92 27.81
C PRO A 100 -9.46 -14.05 26.88
N ALA A 101 -8.76 -15.21 26.93
CA ALA A 101 -7.62 -15.47 26.05
C ALA A 101 -8.02 -15.65 24.57
N SER A 102 -9.14 -16.33 24.27
CA SER A 102 -9.60 -16.51 22.88
C SER A 102 -10.16 -15.22 22.28
N VAL A 103 -10.83 -14.42 23.12
CA VAL A 103 -11.23 -13.05 22.76
C VAL A 103 -10.03 -12.23 22.30
N LEU A 104 -8.98 -12.21 23.13
CA LEU A 104 -7.78 -11.43 22.87
C LEU A 104 -7.11 -11.90 21.58
N LEU A 105 -6.91 -13.22 21.45
CA LEU A 105 -6.27 -13.82 20.28
C LEU A 105 -7.02 -13.46 19.00
N ARG A 106 -8.36 -13.51 19.00
CA ARG A 106 -9.15 -13.10 17.84
C ARG A 106 -8.90 -11.64 17.46
N GLY A 107 -8.98 -10.73 18.43
CA GLY A 107 -8.81 -9.30 18.17
C GLY A 107 -7.40 -8.99 17.65
N GLN A 108 -6.37 -9.62 18.21
CA GLN A 108 -5.00 -9.48 17.74
C GLN A 108 -4.84 -9.97 16.30
N VAL A 109 -5.42 -11.12 15.97
CA VAL A 109 -5.35 -11.69 14.62
C VAL A 109 -6.11 -10.82 13.61
N HIS A 110 -7.30 -10.32 13.96
CA HIS A 110 -8.05 -9.40 13.11
C HIS A 110 -7.23 -8.15 12.78
N LEU A 111 -6.59 -7.58 13.79
CA LEU A 111 -5.72 -6.42 13.62
C LEU A 111 -4.52 -6.71 12.72
N LEU A 112 -3.83 -7.83 12.95
CA LEU A 112 -2.70 -8.24 12.13
C LEU A 112 -3.10 -8.51 10.69
N VAL A 113 -4.27 -9.12 10.46
CA VAL A 113 -4.79 -9.35 9.10
C VAL A 113 -5.21 -8.05 8.43
N ALA A 114 -5.85 -7.12 9.14
CA ALA A 114 -6.15 -5.79 8.63
C ALA A 114 -4.87 -5.06 8.20
N LEU A 115 -3.82 -5.19 9.00
CA LEU A 115 -2.54 -4.57 8.72
C LEU A 115 -1.85 -5.17 7.48
N ILE A 116 -1.76 -6.49 7.37
CA ILE A 116 -1.10 -7.19 6.26
C ILE A 116 -1.91 -7.07 4.95
N SER A 117 -3.23 -6.93 5.05
CA SER A 117 -4.09 -6.69 3.90
C SER A 117 -3.97 -5.25 3.39
N THR A 118 -3.66 -4.31 4.27
CA THR A 118 -3.53 -2.89 3.90
C THR A 118 -2.11 -2.59 3.46
N ASN A 119 -1.11 -2.89 4.30
CA ASN A 119 0.29 -2.58 4.06
C ASN A 119 1.12 -3.86 3.85
N SER A 120 2.37 -3.69 3.43
CA SER A 120 3.30 -4.83 3.33
C SER A 120 3.42 -5.57 4.67
N PRO A 121 3.45 -6.91 4.72
CA PRO A 121 3.69 -7.64 5.96
C PRO A 121 5.10 -7.43 6.51
N TYR A 122 6.05 -7.01 5.67
CA TYR A 122 7.45 -6.82 5.99
C TYR A 122 7.71 -5.41 6.55
N PRO A 123 8.13 -5.27 7.82
CA PRO A 123 8.36 -3.96 8.46
C PRO A 123 9.33 -3.06 7.70
N GLU A 124 10.40 -3.64 7.16
CA GLU A 124 11.40 -2.93 6.38
C GLU A 124 10.84 -2.36 5.07
N VAL A 125 9.87 -3.04 4.45
CA VAL A 125 9.20 -2.56 3.24
C VAL A 125 8.19 -1.47 3.60
N ARG A 126 7.43 -1.63 4.69
CA ARG A 126 6.46 -0.60 5.15
C ARG A 126 7.12 0.71 5.50
N ALA A 127 8.31 0.67 6.11
CA ALA A 127 9.03 1.88 6.50
C ALA A 127 9.50 2.71 5.29
N ILE A 128 9.61 2.10 4.10
CA ILE A 128 10.15 2.73 2.90
C ILE A 128 9.04 3.07 1.90
N VAL A 129 7.97 2.28 1.87
CA VAL A 129 6.89 2.39 0.89
C VAL A 129 5.63 2.93 1.56
N SER A 130 5.28 4.17 1.23
CA SER A 130 3.96 4.71 1.58
C SER A 130 2.88 4.03 0.74
N ASN A 131 1.87 3.48 1.40
CA ASN A 131 0.69 2.92 0.76
C ASN A 131 -0.41 3.96 0.45
N LYS A 132 -0.22 5.20 0.91
CA LYS A 132 -1.13 6.31 0.59
C LYS A 132 -0.79 6.86 -0.79
N ASP A 133 -1.64 6.56 -1.78
CA ASP A 133 -1.60 7.24 -3.08
C ASP A 133 -2.41 8.53 -3.02
N ASP A 134 -1.82 9.62 -3.49
CA ASP A 134 -2.50 10.92 -3.63
C ASP A 134 -2.97 11.08 -5.09
N PRO A 135 -4.28 10.94 -5.38
CA PRO A 135 -4.80 11.02 -6.73
C PRO A 135 -4.76 12.43 -7.33
N GLU A 136 -4.62 13.47 -6.50
CA GLU A 136 -4.54 14.87 -6.96
C GLU A 136 -3.11 15.26 -7.37
N MET A 137 -2.12 14.45 -6.98
CA MET A 137 -0.72 14.68 -7.32
C MET A 137 -0.50 14.68 -8.85
N PRO A 138 0.06 15.75 -9.44
CA PRO A 138 0.24 15.83 -10.88
C PRO A 138 1.26 14.81 -11.38
N CYS A 139 0.83 13.97 -12.34
CA CYS A 139 1.67 12.94 -12.98
C CYS A 139 2.25 13.39 -14.32
N SER A 140 1.45 14.11 -15.11
CA SER A 140 1.72 14.43 -16.52
C SER A 140 1.84 15.95 -16.69
N THR A 141 3.00 16.49 -16.34
CA THR A 141 3.30 17.92 -16.44
C THR A 141 4.09 18.21 -17.70
N ILE A 142 3.94 19.41 -18.26
CA ILE A 142 4.67 19.79 -19.48
C ILE A 142 6.19 19.71 -19.25
N ARG A 143 6.63 20.04 -18.02
CA ARG A 143 8.04 19.92 -17.60
C ARG A 143 8.54 18.47 -17.65
N SER A 144 7.80 17.50 -17.13
CA SER A 144 8.26 16.10 -17.14
C SER A 144 8.33 15.55 -18.57
N TRP A 145 7.38 15.92 -19.44
CA TRP A 145 7.43 15.62 -20.87
C TRP A 145 8.63 16.26 -21.57
N ALA A 146 8.91 17.53 -21.33
CA ALA A 146 10.04 18.23 -21.94
C ALA A 146 11.39 17.61 -21.53
N ILE A 147 11.56 17.31 -20.23
CA ILE A 147 12.77 16.66 -19.72
C ILE A 147 12.90 15.23 -20.27
N GLY A 148 11.82 14.45 -20.26
CA GLY A 148 11.81 13.09 -20.78
C GLY A 148 12.15 13.02 -22.26
N LEU A 149 11.52 13.85 -23.08
CA LEU A 149 11.80 13.93 -24.52
C LEU A 149 13.23 14.39 -24.80
N PHE A 150 13.75 15.38 -24.06
CA PHE A 150 15.13 15.82 -24.18
C PHE A 150 16.12 14.66 -23.95
N PHE A 151 15.93 13.87 -22.90
CA PHE A 151 16.79 12.72 -22.62
C PHE A 151 16.62 11.59 -23.63
N VAL A 152 15.39 11.30 -24.09
CA VAL A 152 15.15 10.26 -25.10
C VAL A 152 15.84 10.59 -26.41
N VAL A 153 15.67 11.82 -26.90
CA VAL A 153 16.30 12.27 -28.16
C VAL A 153 17.82 12.30 -27.99
N GLY A 154 18.33 12.85 -26.89
CA GLY A 154 19.76 12.91 -26.61
C GLY A 154 20.40 11.53 -26.49
N ALA A 155 19.80 10.62 -25.71
CA ALA A 155 20.30 9.26 -25.53
C ALA A 155 20.25 8.46 -26.83
N SER A 156 19.18 8.58 -27.62
CA SER A 156 19.09 7.93 -28.93
C SER A 156 20.18 8.43 -29.88
N ALA A 157 20.43 9.73 -29.94
CA ALA A 157 21.48 10.31 -30.77
C ALA A 157 22.88 9.85 -30.35
N VAL A 158 23.17 9.83 -29.04
CA VAL A 158 24.44 9.33 -28.49
C VAL A 158 24.60 7.84 -28.80
N ASN A 159 23.57 7.04 -28.54
CA ASN A 159 23.58 5.60 -28.81
C ASN A 159 23.83 5.31 -30.29
N GLN A 160 23.20 6.08 -31.19
CA GLN A 160 23.39 5.93 -32.62
C GLN A 160 24.80 6.31 -33.05
N LEU A 161 25.36 7.41 -32.51
CA LEU A 161 26.72 7.87 -32.82
C LEU A 161 27.80 6.89 -32.37
N PHE A 162 27.60 6.23 -31.23
CA PHE A 162 28.55 5.26 -30.67
C PHE A 162 28.27 3.80 -31.10
N SER A 163 27.21 3.55 -31.87
CA SER A 163 26.84 2.20 -32.33
C SER A 163 27.94 1.52 -33.17
N VAL A 164 28.75 2.28 -33.90
CA VAL A 164 29.81 1.78 -34.78
C VAL A 164 31.12 1.51 -34.01
N ARG A 165 31.24 1.96 -32.76
CA ARG A 165 32.47 1.78 -31.97
C ARG A 165 32.48 0.45 -31.23
N GLN A 166 33.66 -0.17 -31.16
CA GLN A 166 33.93 -1.34 -30.33
C GLN A 166 34.94 -0.95 -29.25
N PRO A 167 34.64 -1.12 -27.95
CA PRO A 167 33.40 -1.66 -27.38
C PRO A 167 32.21 -0.67 -27.52
N PRO A 168 30.97 -1.17 -27.63
CA PRO A 168 29.79 -0.32 -27.71
C PRO A 168 29.57 0.40 -26.38
N VAL A 169 29.54 1.73 -26.43
CA VAL A 169 29.20 2.58 -25.29
C VAL A 169 27.84 3.20 -25.58
N GLY A 170 26.90 3.05 -24.65
CA GLY A 170 25.55 3.58 -24.77
C GLY A 170 25.07 4.17 -23.46
N VAL A 171 24.11 5.09 -23.56
CA VAL A 171 23.36 5.64 -22.45
C VAL A 171 22.23 4.68 -22.13
N GLU A 172 22.26 4.13 -20.92
CA GLU A 172 21.22 3.28 -20.37
C GLU A 172 20.12 4.09 -19.68
N ALA A 173 18.91 3.51 -19.63
CA ALA A 173 17.77 4.13 -18.95
C ALA A 173 18.05 4.49 -17.49
N VAL A 174 18.85 3.68 -16.77
CA VAL A 174 19.25 3.93 -15.38
C VAL A 174 20.05 5.23 -15.24
N THR A 175 20.92 5.54 -16.21
CA THR A 175 21.69 6.81 -16.21
C THR A 175 20.75 8.01 -16.34
N ILE A 176 19.74 7.90 -17.20
CA ILE A 176 18.72 8.94 -17.38
C ILE A 176 17.88 9.08 -16.11
N GLN A 177 17.50 7.98 -15.47
CA GLN A 177 16.75 7.98 -14.21
C GLN A 177 17.51 8.70 -13.07
N LEU A 178 18.82 8.52 -12.98
CA LEU A 178 19.66 9.20 -11.99
C LEU A 178 19.78 10.71 -12.27
N LEU A 179 19.89 11.10 -13.55
CA LEU A 179 20.03 12.51 -13.95
C LEU A 179 18.69 13.26 -13.94
N SER A 180 17.57 12.56 -14.13
CA SER A 180 16.25 13.17 -14.22
C SER A 180 15.76 13.75 -12.89
N TYR A 181 16.14 13.14 -11.75
CA TYR A 181 15.77 13.66 -10.42
C TYR A 181 16.39 15.04 -10.11
N PRO A 182 17.73 15.24 -10.17
CA PRO A 182 18.31 16.55 -9.93
C PRO A 182 17.87 17.58 -10.97
N LEU A 183 17.71 17.17 -12.24
CA LEU A 183 17.23 18.08 -13.28
C LEU A 183 15.76 18.49 -13.07
N GLY A 184 14.90 17.57 -12.64
CA GLY A 184 13.52 17.85 -12.25
C GLY A 184 13.44 18.83 -11.08
N LYS A 185 14.32 18.68 -10.07
CA LYS A 185 14.45 19.63 -8.95
C LYS A 185 14.98 21.01 -9.36
N VAL A 186 15.88 21.08 -10.32
CA VAL A 186 16.35 22.35 -10.88
C VAL A 186 15.24 23.02 -11.67
N ALA A 187 14.54 22.26 -12.50
CA ALA A 187 13.41 22.73 -13.28
C ALA A 187 12.24 23.20 -12.38
N GLU A 188 12.02 22.58 -11.23
CA GLU A 188 11.10 23.06 -10.18
C GLU A 188 11.43 24.49 -9.71
N ARG A 189 12.71 24.83 -9.57
CA ARG A 189 13.12 26.16 -9.09
C ARG A 189 13.21 27.21 -10.18
N ILE A 190 13.47 26.81 -11.43
CA ILE A 190 13.73 27.73 -12.54
C ILE A 190 12.45 28.05 -13.33
N LEU A 191 11.54 27.08 -13.50
CA LEU A 191 10.36 27.32 -14.34
C LEU A 191 9.30 28.15 -13.62
N PRO A 192 8.74 29.19 -14.26
CA PRO A 192 7.61 29.93 -13.71
C PRO A 192 6.32 29.09 -13.75
N ASP A 193 5.42 29.28 -12.77
CA ASP A 193 4.08 28.68 -12.73
C ASP A 193 3.15 29.39 -13.72
N VAL A 194 3.42 29.19 -15.01
CA VAL A 194 2.55 29.63 -16.09
C VAL A 194 1.76 28.42 -16.55
N GLY A 195 0.44 28.52 -16.58
CA GLY A 195 -0.41 27.42 -17.01
C GLY A 195 -1.53 27.89 -17.91
N PHE A 196 -1.97 27.00 -18.79
CA PHE A 196 -3.16 27.20 -19.61
C PHE A 196 -4.18 26.08 -19.32
N THR A 197 -5.46 26.43 -19.35
CA THR A 197 -6.53 25.45 -19.18
C THR A 197 -6.92 24.90 -20.54
N LEU A 198 -6.74 23.60 -20.75
CA LEU A 198 -7.14 22.89 -21.97
C LEU A 198 -8.14 21.80 -21.61
N TYR A 199 -9.26 21.71 -22.33
CA TYR A 199 -10.31 20.71 -22.08
C TYR A 199 -10.79 20.60 -20.61
N GLY A 200 -10.78 21.72 -19.88
CA GLY A 200 -11.19 21.76 -18.46
C GLY A 200 -10.11 21.34 -17.47
N VAL A 201 -8.90 20.96 -17.92
CA VAL A 201 -7.75 20.63 -17.08
C VAL A 201 -6.72 21.76 -17.12
N ARG A 202 -6.29 22.24 -15.96
CA ARG A 202 -5.21 23.24 -15.85
C ARG A 202 -3.87 22.55 -16.08
N HIS A 203 -3.24 22.82 -17.22
CA HIS A 203 -1.87 22.39 -17.49
C HIS A 203 -0.91 23.50 -17.08
N SER A 204 -0.31 23.39 -15.90
CA SER A 204 0.78 24.27 -15.48
C SER A 204 2.13 23.74 -15.95
N LEU A 205 3.01 24.66 -16.34
CA LEU A 205 4.42 24.41 -16.61
C LEU A 205 5.18 24.04 -15.33
N ASN A 206 4.74 24.55 -14.18
CA ASN A 206 5.29 24.25 -12.85
C ASN A 206 4.16 24.17 -11.81
N PRO A 207 3.44 23.04 -11.72
CA PRO A 207 2.34 22.88 -10.75
C PRO A 207 2.82 22.73 -9.30
N GLY A 208 4.13 22.87 -9.04
CA GLY A 208 4.72 22.75 -7.72
C GLY A 208 5.88 21.76 -7.66
N ARG A 209 6.07 21.15 -6.48
CA ARG A 209 7.22 20.30 -6.17
C ARG A 209 7.34 19.14 -7.15
N PHE A 210 8.56 18.84 -7.58
CA PHE A 210 8.81 17.70 -8.47
C PHE A 210 8.41 16.40 -7.79
N SER A 211 7.41 15.73 -8.36
CA SER A 211 6.74 14.57 -7.78
C SER A 211 7.41 13.26 -8.17
N GLN A 212 7.19 12.20 -7.38
CA GLN A 212 7.66 10.85 -7.74
C GLN A 212 6.97 10.35 -9.02
N LYS A 213 5.74 10.78 -9.28
CA LYS A 213 4.97 10.42 -10.49
C LYS A 213 5.57 11.04 -11.74
N GLU A 214 6.00 12.31 -11.68
CA GLU A 214 6.73 12.96 -12.77
C GLU A 214 8.08 12.27 -13.06
N HIS A 215 8.81 11.87 -12.01
CA HIS A 215 10.08 11.15 -12.13
C HIS A 215 9.90 9.76 -12.75
N LEU A 216 8.87 9.03 -12.33
CA LEU A 216 8.49 7.74 -12.89
C LEU A 216 8.14 7.87 -14.38
N LEU A 217 7.37 8.89 -14.76
CA LEU A 217 7.02 9.13 -16.16
C LEU A 217 8.26 9.32 -17.05
N ILE A 218 9.23 10.12 -16.61
CA ILE A 218 10.50 10.30 -17.34
C ILE A 218 11.25 8.97 -17.47
N THR A 219 11.25 8.17 -16.41
CA THR A 219 11.92 6.86 -16.40
C THR A 219 11.27 5.90 -17.39
N ILE A 220 9.94 5.90 -17.50
CA ILE A 220 9.22 5.10 -18.49
C ILE A 220 9.59 5.55 -19.92
N MET A 221 9.58 6.86 -20.18
CA MET A 221 9.99 7.40 -21.49
C MET A 221 11.43 6.99 -21.85
N ALA A 222 12.35 7.06 -20.89
CA ALA A 222 13.75 6.66 -21.07
C ALA A 222 13.89 5.17 -21.40
N ASN A 223 13.14 4.30 -20.70
CA ASN A 223 13.13 2.86 -20.98
C ASN A 223 12.63 2.56 -22.40
N VAL A 224 11.51 3.19 -22.80
CA VAL A 224 10.96 3.01 -24.15
C VAL A 224 11.92 3.55 -25.21
N GLY A 225 12.51 4.73 -24.98
CA GLY A 225 13.40 5.39 -25.94
C GLY A 225 14.79 4.74 -26.09
N THR A 226 15.25 3.98 -25.10
CA THR A 226 16.53 3.25 -25.14
C THR A 226 16.36 1.79 -25.55
N SER A 227 15.13 1.27 -25.57
CA SER A 227 14.83 -0.07 -26.09
C SER A 227 15.18 -0.16 -27.58
N ARG A 228 15.90 -1.22 -27.97
CA ARG A 228 16.28 -1.44 -29.37
C ARG A 228 15.06 -1.98 -30.14
N PRO A 229 14.78 -1.50 -31.36
CA PRO A 229 13.73 -2.08 -32.18
C PRO A 229 14.01 -3.56 -32.44
N TYR A 230 13.01 -4.41 -32.22
CA TYR A 230 13.09 -5.89 -32.29
C TYR A 230 13.38 -6.45 -33.71
N SER A 231 13.75 -5.63 -34.70
CA SER A 231 13.85 -6.04 -36.11
C SER A 231 15.18 -6.71 -36.52
N ASN A 232 15.98 -7.23 -35.58
CA ASN A 232 17.34 -7.72 -35.87
C ASN A 232 17.53 -9.25 -35.77
N TYR A 233 16.49 -10.06 -36.03
CA TYR A 233 16.61 -11.54 -36.08
C TYR A 233 16.01 -12.19 -37.33
N THR A 234 16.19 -11.59 -38.51
CA THR A 234 15.94 -12.32 -39.77
C THR A 234 17.16 -12.17 -40.68
N SER A 235 18.05 -13.16 -40.62
CA SER A 235 18.98 -13.54 -41.68
C SER A 235 19.10 -15.06 -41.65
#